data_AF-A0A816GS29-F1
#
_entry.id   AF-A0A816GS29-F1
#
_cell.length_a   1.000
_cell.length_b   1.000
_cell.length_c   1.000
_cell.angle_alpha   90.00
_cell.angle_beta   90.00
_cell.angle_gamma   90.00
#
_symmetry.space_group_name_H-M   'P 1'
#
loop_
_entity.id
_entity.type
_entity.pdbx_description
1 polymer ?
#
loop_
_entity_poly.entity_id
_entity_poly.type
_entity_poly.pdbx_seq_one_letter_code
_entity_poly.pdbx_strand_id
1 'polypeptide(L)' 'VTRKALIDIVHKLMIHMDKSEGSHYRDELLSKIIEICSQNDY' A
#
# COMPACT_ATOMS: atom_id res chain seq x y z
N VAL A 1 14.67 -4.99 -3.02
CA VAL A 1 13.47 -4.98 -3.89
C VAL A 1 13.66 -3.88 -4.92
N THR A 2 13.32 -4.07 -6.20
CA THR A 2 13.49 -2.99 -7.20
C THR A 2 12.39 -1.94 -7.06
N ARG A 3 12.70 -0.67 -7.33
CA ARG A 3 11.73 0.44 -7.31
C ARG A 3 10.47 0.12 -8.14
N LYS A 4 10.63 -0.58 -9.27
CA LYS A 4 9.53 -1.00 -10.14
C LYS A 4 8.60 -2.02 -9.46
N ALA A 5 9.15 -3.02 -8.76
CA ALA A 5 8.35 -4.02 -8.05
C ALA A 5 7.55 -3.40 -6.88
N LEU A 6 8.13 -2.42 -6.18
CA LEU A 6 7.43 -1.70 -5.11
C LEU A 6 6.27 -0.87 -5.63
N ILE A 7 6.48 -0.14 -6.74
CA ILE A 7 5.43 0.63 -7.40
C ILE A 7 4.27 -0.29 -7.79
N ASP A 8 4.56 -1.47 -8.38
CA ASP A 8 3.51 -2.44 -8.75
C ASP A 8 2.74 -2.99 -7.54
N ILE A 9 3.41 -3.20 -6.40
CA ILE A 9 2.78 -3.65 -5.15
C ILE A 9 1.87 -2.55 -4.58
N VAL A 10 2.37 -1.32 -4.45
CA VAL A 10 1.61 -0.17 -3.96
C VAL A 10 0.37 0.07 -4.83
N HIS A 11 0.51 -0.04 -6.14
CA HIS A 11 -0.60 0.19 -7.08
C HIS A 11 -1.71 -0.86 -6.92
N LYS A 12 -1.35 -2.14 -6.74
CA LYS A 12 -2.32 -3.22 -6.45
C LYS A 12 -3.04 -3.00 -5.11
N LEU A 13 -2.32 -2.55 -4.09
CA LEU A 13 -2.90 -2.27 -2.76
C LEU A 13 -3.88 -1.09 -2.82
N MET A 14 -3.56 -0.04 -3.57
CA MET A 14 -4.43 1.12 -3.80
C MET A 14 -5.73 0.72 -4.52
N ILE A 15 -5.66 -0.11 -5.57
CA ILE A 15 -6.85 -0.64 -6.26
C ILE A 15 -7.73 -1.48 -5.34
N HIS A 16 -7.11 -2.24 -4.43
CA HIS A 16 -7.85 -3.04 -3.46
C HIS A 16 -8.56 -2.15 -2.44
N MET A 17 -7.88 -1.11 -1.94
CA MET A 17 -8.45 -0.14 -0.99
C MET A 17 -9.68 0.58 -1.55
N ASP A 18 -9.66 0.96 -2.84
CA ASP A 18 -10.79 1.61 -3.53
C ASP A 18 -12.06 0.73 -3.54
N LYS A 19 -11.87 -0.59 -3.67
CA LYS A 19 -12.97 -1.57 -3.71
C LYS A 19 -13.42 -2.06 -2.33
N SER A 20 -12.70 -1.70 -1.28
CA SER A 20 -12.92 -2.24 0.05
C SER A 20 -13.85 -1.36 0.86
N GLU A 21 -14.94 -1.94 1.39
CA GLU A 21 -15.88 -1.24 2.25
C GLU A 21 -15.47 -1.35 3.74
N GLY A 22 -15.67 -0.26 4.48
CA GLY A 22 -15.35 -0.19 5.92
C GLY A 22 -14.12 0.66 6.23
N SER A 23 -14.26 1.60 7.17
CA SER A 23 -13.19 2.56 7.51
C SER A 23 -11.96 1.86 8.09
N HIS A 24 -12.15 0.90 9.00
CA HIS A 24 -11.06 0.24 9.72
C HIS A 24 -10.11 -0.53 8.79
N TYR A 25 -10.66 -1.32 7.86
CA TYR A 25 -9.86 -2.09 6.92
C TYR A 25 -9.07 -1.21 5.95
N ARG A 26 -9.67 -0.08 5.52
CA ARG A 26 -8.95 0.92 4.70
C ARG A 26 -7.81 1.57 5.48
N ASP A 27 -8.01 1.88 6.76
CA ASP A 27 -6.97 2.44 7.63
C ASP A 27 -5.80 1.47 7.81
N GLU A 28 -6.07 0.18 8.01
CA GLU A 28 -5.03 -0.86 8.10
C GLU A 28 -4.25 -1.02 6.78
N LEU A 29 -4.95 -1.02 5.64
CA LEU A 29 -4.35 -1.06 4.31
C LEU A 29 -3.46 0.16 4.06
N LEU A 30 -3.95 1.34 4.41
CA LEU A 30 -3.21 2.59 4.27
C LEU A 30 -1.94 2.57 5.12
N SER A 31 -2.03 2.12 6.37
CA SER A 31 -0.88 1.98 7.27
C SER A 31 0.19 1.06 6.67
N LYS A 32 -0.21 -0.09 6.08
CA LYS A 32 0.72 -1.02 5.41
C LYS A 32 1.35 -0.41 4.16
N ILE A 33 0.59 0.33 3.35
CA ILE A 33 1.13 1.01 2.16
C ILE A 33 2.19 2.04 2.57
N ILE A 34 1.91 2.84 3.61
CA ILE A 34 2.86 3.83 4.14
C ILE A 34 4.14 3.15 4.66
N GLU A 35 4.00 2.04 5.39
CA GLU A 35 5.15 1.26 5.87
C GLU A 35 6.03 0.78 4.71
N ILE A 36 5.44 0.19 3.67
CA ILE A 36 6.17 -0.30 2.48
C ILE A 36 6.90 0.85 1.76
N CYS A 37 6.27 2.02 1.65
CA CYS A 37 6.89 3.20 1.07
C CYS A 37 8.07 3.69 1.93
N SER A 38 7.91 3.71 3.25
CA SER A 38 8.95 4.16 4.19
C SER A 38 10.16 3.23 4.30
N GLN A 39 9.99 1.93 4.03
CA GLN A 39 11.09 0.96 4.01
C GLN A 39 12.04 1.14 2.80
N ASN A 40 11.78 2.10 1.90
CA ASN A 40 12.69 2.49 0.81
C ASN A 40 13.50 3.75 1.09
N ASP A 41 13.35 4.34 2.26
CA ASP A 41 14.21 5.40 2.77
C ASP A 41 15.31 4.78 3.64
N TYR A 42 16.21 3.97 3.06
CA TYR A 42 17.62 3.78 3.47
C TYR A 42 18.34 2.76 2.57
#